data_AF-A0A925XP08-F1
#
_entry.id   AF-A0A925XP08-F1
#
_cell.length_a   1.000
_cell.length_b   1.000
_cell.length_c   1.000
_cell.angle_alpha   90.00
_cell.angle_beta   90.00
_cell.angle_gamma   90.00
#
_symmetry.space_group_name_H-M   'P 1'
#
loop_
_entity.id
_entity.type
_entity.pdbx_description
1 polymer ?
#
loop_
_entity_poly.entity_id
_entity_poly.type
_entity_poly.pdbx_seq_one_letter_code
_entity_poly.pdbx_strand_id
1 'polypeptide(L)'
;MSARSHRRQFLFASAASGVAWAMRDAPLFSRERIARKIRYIDIHTHLGAFYFGRELTAELLVRFMDQHDVEKACVLPLISPESAPITQPVTTAIAAYKEFPERIIPFASLDPRAVTEPGKRTGHVGGVNGMIDILKRYQDAGCRGLGEHKTGLWFDAPQQMALYEACDAVGLPILFHLDDIRNPDTPGLPRV
;
A
#
# COMPACT_ATOMS: atom_id res chain seq x y z
N MET A 1 79.91 34.33 37.72
CA MET A 1 78.98 34.80 38.76
C MET A 1 77.58 34.72 38.16
N SER A 2 76.79 33.66 38.41
CA SER A 2 75.88 33.47 39.58
C SER A 2 74.75 34.52 39.56
N ALA A 3 73.44 34.27 39.67
CA ALA A 3 72.59 33.10 39.95
C ALA A 3 71.15 33.50 39.51
N ARG A 4 70.37 32.61 38.87
CA ARG A 4 69.21 31.88 39.44
C ARG A 4 68.22 32.67 40.32
N SER A 5 66.97 32.71 39.85
CA SER A 5 65.73 32.33 40.59
C SER A 5 65.25 33.30 41.71
N HIS A 6 64.01 33.40 42.19
CA HIS A 6 62.85 32.50 42.28
C HIS A 6 61.68 33.30 42.95
N ARG A 7 60.42 32.92 42.63
CA ARG A 7 59.29 32.63 43.56
C ARG A 7 58.45 33.72 44.27
N ARG A 8 57.15 33.33 44.36
CA ARG A 8 56.07 33.58 45.37
C ARG A 8 55.09 34.72 45.05
N GLN A 9 53.87 34.42 44.58
CA GLN A 9 52.66 33.88 45.28
C GLN A 9 51.87 34.97 46.01
N PHE A 10 50.59 35.18 45.64
CA PHE A 10 49.49 35.24 46.60
C PHE A 10 48.14 34.92 45.93
N LEU A 11 47.41 34.00 46.55
CA LEU A 11 46.08 33.49 46.23
C LEU A 11 45.00 34.40 46.81
N PHE A 12 43.81 34.46 46.20
CA PHE A 12 42.55 34.37 46.94
C PHE A 12 41.47 33.69 46.10
N ALA A 13 40.88 32.66 46.70
CA ALA A 13 39.76 31.88 46.21
C ALA A 13 38.44 32.45 46.76
N SER A 14 37.38 32.37 45.98
CA SER A 14 36.01 32.24 46.50
C SER A 14 35.20 31.40 45.53
N ALA A 15 34.93 30.16 45.92
CA ALA A 15 33.98 29.29 45.26
C ALA A 15 32.56 29.67 45.68
N ALA A 16 31.64 29.71 44.72
CA ALA A 16 30.21 29.50 44.97
C ALA A 16 29.75 28.39 44.01
N SER A 17 29.43 27.26 44.62
CA SER A 17 28.93 26.02 44.06
C SER A 17 27.44 26.16 43.72
N GLY A 18 26.98 25.58 42.60
CA GLY A 18 25.55 25.57 42.27
C GLY A 18 25.17 24.96 40.91
N VAL A 19 25.46 23.68 40.74
CA VAL A 19 24.85 22.63 39.88
C VAL A 19 23.75 23.02 38.86
N ALA A 20 23.95 22.66 37.58
CA ALA A 20 23.14 21.68 36.81
C ALA A 20 23.42 21.85 35.29
N TRP A 21 24.27 21.01 34.68
CA TRP A 21 23.94 19.73 34.03
C TRP A 21 23.66 19.88 32.53
N ALA A 22 24.62 19.38 31.75
CA ALA A 22 24.52 18.83 30.40
C ALA A 22 23.56 19.47 29.38
N MET A 23 24.13 20.28 28.48
CA MET A 23 23.74 20.35 27.06
C MET A 23 25.01 20.20 26.21
N ARG A 24 25.77 19.12 26.45
CA ARG A 24 26.66 18.53 25.44
C ARG A 24 25.91 17.31 24.94
N ASP A 25 25.81 17.17 23.63
CA ASP A 25 25.03 16.16 22.88
C ASP A 25 23.58 16.57 22.56
N ALA A 26 23.39 17.74 21.96
CA ALA A 26 22.36 17.85 20.94
C ALA A 26 23.00 17.41 19.61
N PRO A 27 22.59 16.28 19.00
CA PRO A 27 23.00 16.02 17.65
C PRO A 27 22.44 17.15 16.79
N LEU A 28 23.34 17.81 16.06
CA LEU A 28 23.01 18.54 14.85
C LEU A 28 22.35 17.53 13.89
N PHE A 29 21.06 17.24 14.08
CA PHE A 29 20.22 16.67 13.02
C PHE A 29 19.95 17.79 12.01
N SER A 30 21.03 18.27 11.39
CA SER A 30 20.94 19.06 10.18
C SER A 30 20.30 18.16 9.14
N ARG A 31 19.20 18.67 8.60
CA ARG A 31 18.47 18.14 7.46
C ARG A 31 19.41 17.78 6.31
N GLU A 32 19.86 16.55 6.28
CA GLU A 32 20.06 15.83 5.03
C GLU A 32 19.10 14.66 5.05
N ARG A 33 17.83 14.97 4.77
CA ARG A 33 17.01 14.02 4.03
C ARG A 33 17.72 13.92 2.69
N ILE A 34 18.76 13.08 2.60
CA ILE A 34 19.29 12.57 1.34
C ILE A 34 18.03 12.25 0.57
N ALA A 35 17.76 13.01 -0.49
CA ALA A 35 16.58 12.80 -1.31
C ALA A 35 16.65 11.33 -1.70
N ARG A 36 15.82 10.49 -1.05
CA ARG A 36 15.86 9.04 -1.23
C ARG A 36 15.68 8.87 -2.72
N LYS A 37 16.73 8.39 -3.41
CA LYS A 37 16.72 8.12 -4.86
C LYS A 37 15.37 7.47 -5.12
N ILE A 38 14.50 8.13 -5.88
CA ILE A 38 13.12 7.65 -6.01
C ILE A 38 13.22 6.26 -6.62
N ARG A 39 12.94 5.26 -5.79
CA ARG A 39 12.88 3.86 -6.18
C ARG A 39 11.49 3.63 -6.75
N TYR A 40 11.39 2.78 -7.77
CA TYR A 40 10.15 2.62 -8.52
C TYR A 40 9.04 2.03 -7.65
N ILE A 41 7.81 2.44 -7.88
CA ILE A 41 6.63 1.71 -7.37
C ILE A 41 6.04 1.00 -8.56
N ASP A 42 5.99 -0.33 -8.50
CA ASP A 42 5.27 -1.13 -9.48
C ASP A 42 3.78 -1.11 -9.11
N ILE A 43 2.96 -0.50 -9.95
CA ILE A 43 1.52 -0.34 -9.69
C ILE A 43 0.72 -1.59 -10.09
N HIS A 44 1.33 -2.56 -10.76
CA HIS A 44 0.61 -3.68 -11.38
C HIS A 44 1.35 -5.00 -11.20
N THR A 45 1.13 -5.64 -10.07
CA THR A 45 1.62 -7.00 -9.81
C THR A 45 0.51 -7.92 -9.35
N HIS A 46 0.69 -9.23 -9.56
CA HIS A 46 -0.23 -10.27 -9.12
C HIS A 46 0.55 -11.30 -8.30
N LEU A 47 -0.14 -12.01 -7.41
CA LEU A 47 0.42 -13.12 -6.63
C LEU A 47 -0.45 -14.37 -6.78
N GLY A 48 0.18 -15.52 -6.58
CA GLY A 48 -0.43 -16.82 -6.84
C GLY A 48 -0.15 -17.28 -8.27
N ALA A 49 -0.99 -18.20 -8.76
CA ALA A 49 -0.88 -18.76 -10.09
C ALA A 49 -1.88 -18.07 -11.04
N PHE A 50 -1.43 -17.68 -12.23
CA PHE A 50 -2.35 -17.38 -13.34
C PHE A 50 -2.71 -18.65 -14.11
N TYR A 51 -1.74 -19.55 -14.27
CA TYR A 51 -1.94 -20.91 -14.80
C TYR A 51 -1.35 -21.92 -13.81
N PHE A 52 -1.93 -23.11 -13.77
CA PHE A 52 -1.48 -24.18 -12.86
C PHE A 52 0.03 -24.45 -13.01
N GLY A 53 0.73 -24.59 -11.89
CA GLY A 53 2.15 -24.91 -11.85
C GLY A 53 3.11 -23.74 -12.06
N ARG A 54 2.61 -22.50 -12.19
CA ARG A 54 3.44 -21.28 -12.29
C ARG A 54 2.96 -20.24 -11.26
N GLU A 55 3.35 -20.45 -10.00
CA GLU A 55 2.98 -19.57 -8.89
C GLU A 55 4.09 -18.55 -8.59
N LEU A 56 3.70 -17.29 -8.43
CA LEU A 56 4.55 -16.24 -7.87
C LEU A 56 4.19 -16.02 -6.41
N THR A 57 5.14 -16.30 -5.51
CA THR A 57 5.00 -16.02 -4.07
C THR A 57 5.44 -14.60 -3.74
N ALA A 58 5.06 -14.11 -2.55
CA ALA A 58 5.45 -12.78 -2.09
C ALA A 58 6.98 -12.65 -1.97
N GLU A 59 7.68 -13.67 -1.48
CA GLU A 59 9.14 -13.69 -1.35
C GLU A 59 9.84 -13.70 -2.70
N LEU A 60 9.27 -14.37 -3.71
CA LEU A 60 9.79 -14.32 -5.08
C LEU A 60 9.58 -12.94 -5.70
N LEU A 61 8.41 -12.32 -5.49
CA LEU A 61 8.15 -10.95 -5.95
C LEU A 61 9.13 -9.97 -5.31
N VAL A 62 9.32 -10.01 -3.98
CA VAL A 62 10.24 -9.10 -3.28
C VAL A 62 11.69 -9.30 -3.74
N ARG A 63 12.13 -10.55 -3.96
CA ARG A 63 13.47 -10.81 -4.53
C ARG A 63 13.63 -10.22 -5.92
N PHE A 64 12.61 -10.34 -6.77
CA PHE A 64 12.61 -9.70 -8.08
C PHE A 64 12.67 -8.16 -7.95
N MET A 65 11.87 -7.59 -7.06
CA MET A 65 11.87 -6.15 -6.79
C MET A 65 13.26 -5.65 -6.36
N ASP A 66 13.97 -6.38 -5.50
CA ASP A 66 15.33 -6.04 -5.06
C ASP A 66 16.35 -6.07 -6.21
N GLN A 67 16.20 -7.00 -7.16
CA GLN A 67 17.06 -7.11 -8.34
C GLN A 67 16.83 -5.98 -9.36
N HIS A 68 15.69 -5.31 -9.28
CA HIS A 68 15.22 -4.33 -10.26
C HIS A 68 14.96 -2.93 -9.69
N ASP A 69 15.46 -2.62 -8.49
CA ASP A 69 15.30 -1.32 -7.82
C ASP A 69 13.82 -0.88 -7.62
N VAL A 70 12.91 -1.84 -7.47
CA VAL A 70 11.49 -1.59 -7.16
C VAL A 70 11.30 -1.51 -5.64
N GLU A 71 10.88 -0.35 -5.16
CA GLU A 71 10.67 -0.12 -3.73
C GLU A 71 9.44 -0.83 -3.19
N LYS A 72 8.31 -0.64 -3.88
CA LYS A 72 7.02 -1.16 -3.48
C LYS A 72 6.27 -1.70 -4.68
N ALA A 73 5.43 -2.69 -4.45
CA ALA A 73 4.55 -3.26 -5.46
C ALA A 73 3.10 -3.24 -4.96
N CYS A 74 2.20 -2.76 -5.81
CA CYS A 74 0.77 -2.92 -5.63
C CYS A 74 0.37 -4.33 -6.08
N VAL A 75 -0.16 -5.12 -5.15
CA VAL A 75 -0.61 -6.49 -5.43
C VAL A 75 -2.11 -6.48 -5.67
N LEU A 76 -2.47 -6.83 -6.90
CA LEU A 76 -3.80 -6.74 -7.49
C LEU A 76 -4.48 -8.13 -7.51
N PRO A 77 -5.50 -8.38 -6.68
CA PRO A 77 -6.25 -9.64 -6.72
C PRO A 77 -7.08 -9.79 -8.00
N LEU A 78 -7.31 -11.04 -8.43
CA LEU A 78 -8.08 -11.43 -9.62
C LEU A 78 -9.19 -12.41 -9.20
N ILE A 79 -10.40 -11.90 -8.99
CA ILE A 79 -11.51 -12.71 -8.43
C ILE A 79 -12.64 -13.02 -9.41
N SER A 80 -12.80 -12.19 -10.44
CA SER A 80 -13.87 -12.37 -11.43
C SER A 80 -13.54 -13.54 -12.36
N PRO A 81 -14.53 -14.34 -12.81
CA PRO A 81 -14.28 -15.46 -13.73
C PRO A 81 -13.52 -15.08 -15.00
N GLU A 82 -13.74 -13.87 -15.51
CA GLU A 82 -13.07 -13.37 -16.71
C GLU A 82 -11.64 -12.89 -16.44
N SER A 83 -11.28 -12.64 -15.16
CA SER A 83 -10.02 -12.01 -14.77
C SER A 83 -8.81 -12.95 -14.87
N ALA A 84 -8.96 -14.18 -14.37
CA ALA A 84 -7.97 -15.24 -14.39
C ALA A 84 -8.66 -16.62 -14.29
N PRO A 85 -8.09 -17.69 -14.86
CA PRO A 85 -8.65 -19.03 -14.75
C PRO A 85 -8.44 -19.65 -13.35
N ILE A 86 -7.54 -19.08 -12.55
CA ILE A 86 -7.35 -19.41 -11.13
C ILE A 86 -7.63 -18.14 -10.33
N THR A 87 -8.55 -18.24 -9.38
CA THR A 87 -8.89 -17.13 -8.49
C THR A 87 -7.70 -16.74 -7.62
N GLN A 88 -7.37 -15.46 -7.62
CA GLN A 88 -6.39 -14.84 -6.74
C GLN A 88 -7.16 -13.99 -5.72
N PRO A 89 -7.50 -14.53 -4.54
CA PRO A 89 -8.35 -13.84 -3.59
C PRO A 89 -7.65 -12.65 -2.93
N VAL A 90 -8.43 -11.67 -2.47
CA VAL A 90 -7.93 -10.48 -1.74
C VAL A 90 -7.08 -10.85 -0.52
N THR A 91 -7.39 -11.99 0.12
CA THR A 91 -6.62 -12.52 1.25
C THR A 91 -5.17 -12.82 0.90
N THR A 92 -4.85 -13.16 -0.35
CA THR A 92 -3.47 -13.39 -0.81
C THR A 92 -2.67 -12.07 -0.79
N ALA A 93 -3.25 -10.98 -1.29
CA ALA A 93 -2.61 -9.66 -1.25
C ALA A 93 -2.41 -9.18 0.20
N ILE A 94 -3.44 -9.36 1.05
CA ILE A 94 -3.36 -9.01 2.48
C ILE A 94 -2.30 -9.86 3.20
N ALA A 95 -2.18 -11.16 2.89
CA ALA A 95 -1.15 -12.02 3.48
C ALA A 95 0.26 -11.54 3.10
N ALA A 96 0.48 -11.23 1.82
CA ALA A 96 1.75 -10.68 1.34
C ALA A 96 2.09 -9.33 1.99
N TYR A 97 1.09 -8.47 2.21
CA TYR A 97 1.26 -7.23 2.96
C TYR A 97 1.66 -7.47 4.41
N LYS A 98 1.04 -8.44 5.09
CA LYS A 98 1.41 -8.77 6.48
C LYS A 98 2.84 -9.31 6.58
N GLU A 99 3.29 -10.05 5.57
CA GLU A 99 4.64 -10.60 5.51
C GLU A 99 5.69 -9.53 5.16
N PHE A 100 5.38 -8.65 4.20
CA PHE A 100 6.28 -7.61 3.71
C PHE A 100 5.62 -6.21 3.73
N PRO A 101 5.28 -5.66 4.91
CA PRO A 101 4.46 -4.44 5.02
C PRO A 101 5.11 -3.19 4.45
N GLU A 102 6.45 -3.15 4.43
CA GLU A 102 7.21 -2.01 3.87
C GLU A 102 7.39 -2.10 2.34
N ARG A 103 7.02 -3.23 1.72
CA ARG A 103 7.26 -3.54 0.30
C ARG A 103 5.99 -3.75 -0.49
N ILE A 104 4.93 -4.24 0.13
CA ILE A 104 3.69 -4.57 -0.57
C ILE A 104 2.61 -3.56 -0.21
N ILE A 105 1.86 -3.12 -1.22
CA ILE A 105 0.65 -2.33 -1.07
C ILE A 105 -0.51 -3.22 -1.52
N PRO A 106 -1.34 -3.76 -0.60
CA PRO A 106 -2.42 -4.65 -1.01
C PRO A 106 -3.55 -3.83 -1.64
N PHE A 107 -4.12 -4.35 -2.71
CA PHE A 107 -5.38 -3.85 -3.25
C PHE A 107 -6.53 -4.79 -2.87
N ALA A 108 -7.73 -4.23 -2.78
CA ALA A 108 -8.97 -4.96 -2.70
C ALA A 108 -9.42 -5.38 -4.11
N SER A 109 -10.37 -6.31 -4.17
CA SER A 109 -11.11 -6.62 -5.39
C SER A 109 -12.51 -7.07 -4.98
N LEU A 110 -13.52 -6.65 -5.73
CA LEU A 110 -14.92 -7.00 -5.48
C LEU A 110 -15.62 -7.10 -6.84
N ASP A 111 -16.24 -8.24 -7.12
CA ASP A 111 -17.04 -8.40 -8.33
C ASP A 111 -18.38 -7.70 -8.10
N PRO A 112 -18.78 -6.75 -8.95
CA PRO A 112 -20.02 -5.99 -8.79
C PRO A 112 -21.27 -6.88 -8.88
N ARG A 113 -21.14 -8.10 -9.43
CA ARG A 113 -22.21 -9.12 -9.47
C ARG A 113 -22.39 -9.84 -8.13
N ALA A 114 -21.59 -9.53 -7.12
CA ALA A 114 -21.75 -10.08 -5.76
C ALA A 114 -22.99 -9.54 -5.04
N VAL A 115 -23.59 -8.45 -5.52
CA VAL A 115 -24.89 -7.97 -5.05
C VAL A 115 -25.94 -9.06 -5.25
N THR A 116 -26.65 -9.39 -4.19
CA THR A 116 -27.76 -10.36 -4.22
C THR A 116 -29.06 -9.61 -3.95
N GLU A 117 -30.24 -10.12 -4.34
CA GLU A 117 -31.58 -9.54 -4.03
C GLU A 117 -32.63 -10.67 -4.04
N PRO A 118 -33.68 -10.69 -3.17
CA PRO A 118 -33.97 -9.79 -2.05
C PRO A 118 -33.32 -10.20 -0.72
N GLY A 119 -32.80 -9.21 0.01
CA GLY A 119 -31.93 -9.31 1.21
C GLY A 119 -32.48 -9.87 2.52
N LYS A 120 -33.41 -10.83 2.48
CA LYS A 120 -34.00 -11.42 3.70
C LYS A 120 -33.18 -12.55 4.32
N ARG A 121 -32.02 -12.91 3.76
CA ARG A 121 -31.13 -13.95 4.27
C ARG A 121 -29.86 -13.34 4.84
N THR A 122 -29.33 -13.96 5.90
CA THR A 122 -28.00 -13.63 6.43
C THR A 122 -26.93 -13.89 5.36
N GLY A 123 -25.86 -13.09 5.37
CA GLY A 123 -24.76 -13.22 4.39
C GLY A 123 -25.04 -12.60 3.01
N HIS A 124 -25.99 -11.67 2.93
CA HIS A 124 -26.35 -10.96 1.71
C HIS A 124 -25.52 -9.67 1.50
N VAL A 125 -25.32 -9.29 0.24
CA VAL A 125 -24.70 -8.02 -0.17
C VAL A 125 -25.80 -7.12 -0.73
N GLY A 126 -26.32 -6.23 0.13
CA GLY A 126 -27.47 -5.37 -0.16
C GLY A 126 -27.10 -4.11 -0.92
N GLY A 127 -26.82 -4.26 -2.21
CA GLY A 127 -26.46 -3.17 -3.11
C GLY A 127 -25.19 -2.43 -2.69
N VAL A 128 -25.16 -1.11 -2.91
CA VAL A 128 -24.01 -0.23 -2.64
C VAL A 128 -23.56 -0.31 -1.18
N ASN A 129 -24.49 -0.27 -0.21
CA ASN A 129 -24.14 -0.34 1.21
C ASN A 129 -23.45 -1.65 1.59
N GLY A 130 -23.91 -2.79 1.04
CA GLY A 130 -23.25 -4.07 1.24
C GLY A 130 -21.83 -4.10 0.67
N MET A 131 -21.62 -3.46 -0.48
CA MET A 131 -20.28 -3.33 -1.08
C MET A 131 -19.38 -2.41 -0.23
N ILE A 132 -19.90 -1.27 0.25
CA ILE A 132 -19.19 -0.36 1.17
C ILE A 132 -18.69 -1.12 2.40
N ASP A 133 -19.55 -1.94 3.03
CA ASP A 133 -19.18 -2.72 4.21
C ASP A 133 -18.03 -3.71 3.93
N ILE A 134 -18.04 -4.35 2.76
CA ILE A 134 -16.95 -5.26 2.34
C ILE A 134 -15.66 -4.47 2.10
N LEU A 135 -15.74 -3.36 1.35
CA LEU A 135 -14.59 -2.54 1.00
C LEU A 135 -13.94 -1.89 2.22
N LYS A 136 -14.72 -1.44 3.20
CA LYS A 136 -14.21 -0.95 4.49
C LYS A 136 -13.43 -2.02 5.23
N ARG A 137 -13.91 -3.26 5.28
CA ARG A 137 -13.16 -4.37 5.91
C ARG A 137 -11.81 -4.62 5.22
N TYR A 138 -11.75 -4.50 3.90
CA TYR A 138 -10.47 -4.60 3.18
C TYR A 138 -9.57 -3.39 3.43
N GLN A 139 -10.12 -2.17 3.46
CA GLN A 139 -9.38 -0.96 3.81
C GLN A 139 -8.78 -1.04 5.22
N ASP A 140 -9.56 -1.50 6.20
CA ASP A 140 -9.13 -1.74 7.59
C ASP A 140 -8.04 -2.82 7.67
N ALA A 141 -8.09 -3.82 6.78
CA ALA A 141 -7.05 -4.85 6.65
C ALA A 141 -5.78 -4.38 5.93
N GLY A 142 -5.72 -3.11 5.51
CA GLY A 142 -4.55 -2.47 4.92
C GLY A 142 -4.66 -2.17 3.43
N CYS A 143 -5.76 -2.54 2.75
CA CYS A 143 -5.91 -2.25 1.33
C CYS A 143 -5.93 -0.74 1.05
N ARG A 144 -5.32 -0.33 -0.07
CA ARG A 144 -5.15 1.08 -0.45
C ARG A 144 -5.74 1.45 -1.82
N GLY A 145 -6.33 0.49 -2.51
CA GLY A 145 -7.07 0.70 -3.76
C GLY A 145 -7.92 -0.53 -4.07
N LEU A 146 -8.70 -0.45 -5.14
CA LEU A 146 -9.41 -1.58 -5.73
C LEU A 146 -8.82 -1.88 -7.10
N GLY A 147 -8.44 -3.13 -7.35
CA GLY A 147 -7.89 -3.53 -8.63
C GLY A 147 -7.15 -4.88 -8.56
N GLU A 148 -6.90 -5.54 -9.67
CA GLU A 148 -7.20 -5.13 -11.04
C GLU A 148 -8.70 -5.31 -11.28
N HIS A 149 -9.40 -4.22 -11.55
CA HIS A 149 -10.83 -4.28 -11.77
C HIS A 149 -11.06 -4.81 -13.18
N LYS A 150 -11.50 -6.05 -13.29
CA LYS A 150 -11.47 -6.81 -14.54
C LYS A 150 -12.66 -7.77 -14.63
N THR A 151 -13.81 -7.24 -15.02
CA THR A 151 -15.07 -7.99 -15.05
C THR A 151 -15.63 -8.04 -16.47
N GLY A 152 -16.41 -9.06 -16.82
CA GLY A 152 -17.07 -9.17 -18.13
C GLY A 152 -18.21 -8.19 -18.40
N LEU A 153 -18.38 -7.13 -17.61
CA LEU A 153 -19.44 -6.13 -17.77
C LEU A 153 -18.90 -4.90 -18.50
N TRP A 154 -19.71 -4.25 -19.35
CA TRP A 154 -19.41 -2.92 -19.92
C TRP A 154 -18.97 -1.94 -18.84
N PHE A 155 -18.05 -1.02 -19.16
CA PHE A 155 -17.48 -0.07 -18.20
C PHE A 155 -18.56 0.69 -17.38
N ASP A 156 -19.64 1.13 -18.04
CA ASP A 156 -20.74 1.89 -17.44
C ASP A 156 -21.95 1.04 -17.03
N ALA A 157 -21.81 -0.29 -16.98
CA ALA A 157 -22.93 -1.15 -16.59
C ALA A 157 -23.47 -0.76 -15.19
N PRO A 158 -24.79 -0.85 -14.92
CA PRO A 158 -25.36 -0.40 -13.64
C PRO A 158 -24.68 -1.00 -12.40
N GLN A 159 -24.23 -2.26 -12.48
CA GLN A 159 -23.52 -2.92 -11.39
C GLN A 159 -22.11 -2.32 -11.17
N GLN A 160 -21.45 -1.91 -12.25
CA GLN A 160 -20.16 -1.24 -12.21
C GLN A 160 -20.28 0.13 -11.55
N MET A 161 -21.27 0.92 -11.99
CA MET A 161 -21.55 2.23 -11.42
C MET A 161 -21.82 2.15 -9.91
N ALA A 162 -22.56 1.13 -9.47
CA ALA A 162 -22.79 0.89 -8.05
C ALA A 162 -21.49 0.55 -7.27
N LEU A 163 -20.57 -0.21 -7.87
CA LEU A 163 -19.26 -0.47 -7.27
C LEU A 163 -18.40 0.79 -7.24
N TYR A 164 -18.46 1.63 -8.27
CA TYR A 164 -17.71 2.89 -8.33
C TYR A 164 -18.20 3.86 -7.24
N GLU A 165 -19.52 3.96 -7.05
CA GLU A 165 -20.14 4.69 -5.94
C GLU A 165 -19.66 4.15 -4.59
N ALA A 166 -19.60 2.82 -4.41
CA ALA A 166 -19.09 2.22 -3.19
C ALA A 166 -17.60 2.55 -2.94
N CYS A 167 -16.77 2.56 -3.98
CA CYS A 167 -15.36 2.92 -3.88
C CYS A 167 -15.17 4.41 -3.54
N ASP A 168 -15.95 5.30 -4.17
CA ASP A 168 -15.96 6.73 -3.86
C ASP A 168 -16.33 6.99 -2.39
N ALA A 169 -17.39 6.34 -1.90
CA ALA A 169 -17.81 6.44 -0.51
C ALA A 169 -16.77 5.95 0.52
N VAL A 170 -15.92 4.98 0.15
CA VAL A 170 -14.82 4.48 1.01
C VAL A 170 -13.52 5.27 0.79
N GLY A 171 -13.39 6.01 -0.31
CA GLY A 171 -12.17 6.72 -0.71
C GLY A 171 -11.09 5.80 -1.26
N LEU A 172 -11.46 4.70 -1.94
CA LEU A 172 -10.51 3.80 -2.60
C LEU A 172 -10.34 4.17 -4.08
N PRO A 173 -9.12 4.46 -4.57
CA PRO A 173 -8.88 4.59 -6.00
C PRO A 173 -9.06 3.24 -6.69
N ILE A 174 -9.55 3.27 -7.93
CA ILE A 174 -9.77 2.08 -8.76
C ILE A 174 -8.72 2.01 -9.87
N LEU A 175 -8.09 0.84 -10.01
CA LEU A 175 -7.23 0.50 -11.15
C LEU A 175 -8.02 -0.40 -12.10
N PHE A 176 -8.29 0.13 -13.30
CA PHE A 176 -9.08 -0.52 -14.32
C PHE A 176 -8.22 -1.25 -15.35
N HIS A 177 -8.63 -2.46 -15.73
CA HIS A 177 -8.21 -3.11 -16.97
C HIS A 177 -9.33 -3.01 -18.00
N LEU A 178 -9.05 -2.48 -19.19
CA LEU A 178 -10.00 -2.42 -20.29
C LEU A 178 -9.46 -3.22 -21.47
N ASP A 179 -10.23 -4.20 -21.93
CA ASP A 179 -10.01 -4.90 -23.20
C ASP A 179 -11.35 -5.24 -23.87
N ASP A 180 -11.35 -6.07 -24.92
CA ASP A 180 -12.54 -6.49 -25.65
C ASP A 180 -13.41 -7.53 -24.90
N ILE A 181 -12.98 -7.96 -23.72
CA ILE A 181 -13.65 -8.96 -22.87
C ILE A 181 -14.02 -8.37 -21.51
N ARG A 182 -13.16 -7.55 -20.89
CA ARG A 182 -13.29 -7.03 -19.52
C ARG A 182 -13.33 -5.52 -19.49
N ASN A 183 -14.34 -5.01 -18.80
CA ASN A 183 -14.73 -3.60 -18.83
C ASN A 183 -14.72 -3.05 -20.27
N PRO A 184 -15.32 -3.75 -21.25
CA PRO A 184 -15.24 -3.32 -22.62
C PRO A 184 -15.86 -1.94 -22.79
N ASP A 185 -15.33 -1.22 -23.77
CA ASP A 185 -15.89 -0.01 -24.33
C ASP A 185 -15.67 -0.03 -25.86
N THR A 186 -16.17 0.98 -26.54
CA THR A 186 -16.02 1.20 -27.98
C THR A 186 -14.92 2.24 -28.25
N PRO A 187 -14.31 2.24 -29.46
CA PRO A 187 -13.35 3.27 -29.85
C PRO A 187 -13.88 4.69 -29.57
N GLY A 188 -13.04 5.51 -28.93
CA GLY A 188 -13.43 6.83 -28.42
C GLY A 188 -13.82 6.84 -26.93
N LEU A 189 -13.88 5.68 -26.27
CA LEU A 189 -14.14 5.51 -24.84
C LEU A 189 -15.38 6.26 -24.31
N PRO A 190 -16.56 6.19 -24.98
CA PRO A 190 -17.73 6.97 -24.58
C PRO A 190 -18.37 6.56 -23.24
N ARG A 191 -17.94 5.46 -22.62
CA ARG A 191 -18.48 4.97 -21.34
C ARG A 191 -17.63 5.40 -20.14
N VAL A 192 -16.42 5.90 -20.37
CA VAL A 192 -15.48 6.39 -19.35
C VAL A 192 -15.74 7.86 -19.03
#